data_AF-A0A3N5YWG4-F1
#
_entry.id   AF-A0A3N5YWG4-F1
#
_cell.length_a   1.000
_cell.length_b   1.000
_cell.length_c   1.000
_cell.angle_alpha   90.00
_cell.angle_beta   90.00
_cell.angle_gamma   90.00
#
_symmetry.space_group_name_H-M   'P 1'
#
loop_
_entity.id
_entity.type
_entity.pdbx_description
1 polymer ?
#
loop_
_entity_poly.entity_id
_entity_poly.type
_entity_poly.pdbx_seq_one_letter_code
_entity_poly.pdbx_strand_id
1 'polypeptide(L)'
;AMIEIAALMIGDIVQCYSHKEYDSPQIVQKGMMIQKGQPKSLYRPGSSVDVLIFEKNRIQFSSDILRNRNRTDIQSRFSTHFTTPLVETEVAVRSEIASGICGEKEISTSGEKT
;
A
#
# COMPACT_ATOMS: atom_id res chain seq x y z
N ALA A 1 2.09 -8.71 -5.16
CA ALA A 1 1.55 -9.23 -3.89
C ALA A 1 1.62 -8.13 -2.83
N MET A 2 0.60 -8.01 -1.98
CA MET A 2 0.56 -7.11 -0.81
C MET A 2 0.42 -8.00 0.42
N ILE A 3 1.26 -7.79 1.43
CA ILE A 3 1.19 -8.49 2.72
C ILE A 3 0.88 -7.46 3.80
N GLU A 4 -0.13 -7.75 4.61
CA GLU A 4 -0.54 -6.97 5.77
C GLU A 4 -0.16 -7.78 7.01
N ILE A 5 0.64 -7.19 7.91
CA ILE A 5 1.07 -7.82 9.15
C ILE A 5 0.52 -7.00 10.32
N ALA A 6 -0.24 -7.66 11.19
CA ALA A 6 -0.66 -7.06 12.45
C ALA A 6 0.49 -7.08 13.46
N ALA A 7 0.84 -5.92 14.01
CA ALA A 7 1.78 -5.83 15.13
C ALA A 7 1.07 -5.97 16.50
N LEU A 8 1.87 -6.14 17.56
CA LEU A 8 1.38 -6.11 18.94
C LEU A 8 0.50 -4.87 19.14
N MET A 9 -0.76 -5.09 19.55
CA MET A 9 -1.79 -4.08 19.87
C MET A 9 -2.72 -3.64 18.72
N ILE A 10 -2.73 -4.34 17.57
CA ILE A 10 -3.92 -4.36 16.70
C ILE A 10 -5.02 -5.19 17.36
N GLY A 11 -6.23 -4.64 17.43
CA GLY A 11 -7.41 -5.41 17.85
C GLY A 11 -7.79 -6.46 16.81
N ASP A 12 -7.95 -6.04 15.56
CA ASP A 12 -8.32 -6.93 14.45
C ASP A 12 -8.07 -6.30 13.06
N ILE A 13 -7.58 -7.08 12.08
CA ILE A 13 -7.55 -6.72 10.64
C ILE A 13 -8.61 -7.56 9.94
N VAL A 14 -9.62 -6.90 9.37
CA VAL A 14 -10.69 -7.58 8.65
C VAL A 14 -10.49 -7.41 7.15
N GLN A 15 -10.25 -8.50 6.43
CA GLN A 15 -10.37 -8.49 4.97
C GLN A 15 -11.84 -8.19 4.62
N CYS A 16 -12.10 -7.04 4.00
CA CYS A 16 -13.44 -6.51 3.79
C CYS A 16 -13.65 -6.04 2.35
N TYR A 17 -13.20 -6.85 1.38
CA TYR A 17 -13.28 -6.43 -0.02
C TYR A 17 -14.73 -6.15 -0.42
N SER A 18 -14.99 -4.99 -1.01
CA SER A 18 -16.34 -4.62 -1.44
C SER A 18 -16.27 -3.91 -2.78
N HIS A 19 -17.24 -4.16 -3.66
CA HIS A 19 -17.28 -3.52 -4.99
C HIS A 19 -17.67 -2.05 -4.95
N LYS A 20 -18.28 -1.61 -3.85
CA LYS A 20 -18.67 -0.22 -3.63
C LYS A 20 -18.61 0.07 -2.14
N GLU A 21 -17.69 0.96 -1.76
CA GLU A 21 -17.48 1.40 -0.38
C GLU A 21 -17.53 0.21 0.60
N TYR A 22 -18.36 0.26 1.64
CA TYR A 22 -18.55 -0.85 2.57
C TYR A 22 -19.96 -1.47 2.45
N ASP A 23 -20.64 -1.28 1.31
CA ASP A 23 -22.04 -1.68 1.12
C ASP A 23 -22.23 -3.20 1.21
N SER A 24 -21.24 -3.99 0.75
CA SER A 24 -21.32 -5.46 0.75
C SER A 24 -19.93 -6.10 0.84
N PRO A 25 -19.31 -6.12 2.03
CA PRO A 25 -17.98 -6.69 2.22
C PRO A 25 -17.98 -8.22 2.03
N GLN A 26 -16.95 -8.70 1.36
CA GLN A 26 -16.70 -10.09 1.01
C GLN A 26 -15.36 -10.56 1.58
N ILE A 27 -15.29 -11.83 1.94
CA ILE A 27 -14.05 -12.48 2.35
C ILE A 27 -13.15 -12.62 1.13
N VAL A 28 -11.94 -12.07 1.20
CA VAL A 28 -10.94 -12.16 0.12
C VAL A 28 -10.46 -13.60 -0.02
N GLN A 29 -10.63 -14.19 -1.21
CA GLN A 29 -10.18 -15.54 -1.53
C GLN A 29 -8.99 -15.56 -2.49
N LYS A 30 -8.19 -16.61 -2.45
CA LYS A 30 -7.08 -16.82 -3.40
C LYS A 30 -7.63 -16.87 -4.83
N GLY A 31 -7.04 -16.07 -5.72
CA GLY A 31 -7.47 -15.97 -7.13
C GLY A 31 -8.55 -14.92 -7.39
N MET A 32 -9.07 -14.26 -6.35
CA MET A 32 -10.03 -13.17 -6.50
C MET A 32 -9.38 -11.93 -7.11
N MET A 33 -10.02 -11.35 -8.12
CA MET A 33 -9.55 -10.11 -8.74
C MET A 33 -10.17 -8.90 -8.02
N ILE A 34 -9.31 -8.09 -7.41
CA ILE A 34 -9.71 -6.89 -6.66
C ILE A 34 -9.64 -5.69 -7.59
N GLN A 35 -10.72 -4.92 -7.67
CA GLN A 35 -10.75 -3.69 -8.46
C GLN A 35 -9.98 -2.56 -7.77
N LYS A 36 -9.21 -1.79 -8.55
CA LYS A 36 -8.47 -0.63 -8.04
C LYS A 36 -9.43 0.39 -7.42
N GLY A 37 -9.05 0.92 -6.27
CA GLY A 37 -9.81 1.96 -5.56
C GLY A 37 -10.91 1.42 -4.63
N GLN A 38 -11.14 0.11 -4.60
CA GLN A 38 -12.11 -0.49 -3.71
C GLN A 38 -11.50 -0.83 -2.35
N PRO A 39 -12.29 -0.76 -1.25
CA PRO A 39 -11.84 -1.22 0.06
C PRO A 39 -11.40 -2.68 -0.04
N LYS A 40 -10.25 -3.00 0.57
CA LYS A 40 -9.71 -4.37 0.65
C LYS A 40 -9.66 -4.87 2.10
N SER A 41 -9.33 -3.97 3.02
CA SER A 41 -9.14 -4.28 4.44
C SER A 41 -9.68 -3.14 5.30
N LEU A 42 -10.25 -3.49 6.45
CA LEU A 42 -10.73 -2.57 7.48
C LEU A 42 -9.90 -2.79 8.74
N TYR A 43 -9.38 -1.70 9.28
CA TYR A 43 -8.61 -1.68 10.52
C TYR A 43 -9.53 -1.27 11.67
N ARG A 44 -9.69 -2.14 12.68
CA ARG A 44 -10.49 -1.84 13.87
C ARG A 44 -9.61 -1.18 14.95
N PRO A 45 -10.05 -0.09 15.61
CA PRO A 45 -9.20 0.66 16.53
C PRO A 45 -8.67 -0.17 17.71
N GLY A 46 -7.35 -0.08 17.86
CA GLY A 46 -6.47 -0.45 18.97
C GLY A 46 -5.18 0.37 18.76
N SER A 47 -4.26 0.50 19.71
CA SER A 47 -3.00 1.23 19.46
C SER A 47 -2.16 0.44 18.44
N SER A 48 -2.26 0.76 17.16
CA SER A 48 -1.86 -0.14 16.07
C SER A 48 -0.70 0.38 15.25
N VAL A 49 0.28 -0.51 15.01
CA VAL A 49 1.30 -0.35 13.96
C VAL A 49 0.98 -1.35 12.86
N ASP A 50 0.81 -0.86 11.64
CA ASP A 50 0.62 -1.68 10.44
C ASP A 50 1.88 -1.72 9.59
N VAL A 51 2.24 -2.91 9.12
CA VAL A 51 3.34 -3.09 8.16
C VAL A 51 2.77 -3.54 6.83
N LEU A 52 2.89 -2.68 5.82
CA LEU A 52 2.53 -2.97 4.44
C LEU A 52 3.79 -3.34 3.65
N ILE A 53 3.82 -4.56 3.11
CA ILE A 53 4.90 -5.01 2.22
C ILE A 53 4.35 -5.14 0.82
N PHE A 54 5.00 -4.46 -0.12
CA PHE A 54 4.62 -4.45 -1.52
C PHE A 54 5.64 -5.24 -2.36
N GLU A 55 5.16 -5.93 -3.39
CA GLU A 55 6.03 -6.57 -4.37
C GLU A 55 6.90 -5.53 -5.08
N LYS A 56 8.20 -5.85 -5.17
CA LYS A 56 9.20 -5.00 -5.83
C LYS A 56 8.75 -4.66 -7.26
N ASN A 57 8.94 -3.41 -7.65
CA ASN A 57 8.64 -2.88 -8.98
C ASN A 57 7.16 -2.94 -9.41
N ARG A 58 6.21 -3.14 -8.49
CA ARG A 58 4.77 -3.05 -8.80
C ARG A 58 4.07 -1.81 -8.25
N ILE A 59 4.76 -1.03 -7.42
CA ILE A 59 4.21 0.13 -6.73
C ILE A 59 5.14 1.31 -6.93
N GLN A 60 4.55 2.47 -7.20
CA GLN A 60 5.19 3.77 -7.20
C GLN A 60 4.68 4.55 -5.98
N PHE A 61 5.56 4.81 -5.01
CA PHE A 61 5.22 5.63 -3.85
C PHE A 61 5.04 7.09 -4.25
N SER A 62 4.16 7.80 -3.54
CA SER A 62 3.93 9.22 -3.72
C SER A 62 5.24 10.02 -3.51
N SER A 63 5.42 11.08 -4.29
CA SER A 63 6.69 11.81 -4.35
C SER A 63 7.02 12.54 -3.03
N ASP A 64 6.00 12.99 -2.31
CA ASP A 64 6.08 13.57 -0.97
C ASP A 64 6.56 12.54 0.07
N ILE A 65 6.01 11.32 0.06
CA ILE A 65 6.45 10.22 0.93
C ILE A 65 7.92 9.87 0.67
N LEU A 66 8.33 9.75 -0.59
CA LEU A 66 9.73 9.49 -0.96
C LEU A 66 10.66 10.63 -0.56
N ARG A 67 10.23 11.88 -0.75
CA ARG A 67 11.00 13.06 -0.35
C ARG A 67 11.24 13.07 1.16
N ASN A 68 10.20 12.83 1.95
CA ASN A 68 10.32 12.80 3.41
C ASN A 68 11.19 11.65 3.89
N ARG A 69 11.05 10.45 3.31
CA ARG A 69 11.90 9.30 3.64
C ARG A 69 13.39 9.58 3.43
N ASN A 70 13.75 10.39 2.42
CA ASN A 70 15.15 10.69 2.09
C ASN A 70 15.71 11.89 2.85
N ARG A 71 14.95 12.51 3.77
CA ARG A 71 15.44 13.60 4.61
C ARG A 71 16.45 13.07 5.63
N THR A 72 17.56 13.79 5.77
CA THR A 72 18.65 13.43 6.69
C THR A 72 18.80 14.41 7.85
N ASP A 73 18.00 15.47 7.85
CA ASP A 73 18.01 16.56 8.83
C ASP A 73 17.12 16.29 10.06
N ILE A 74 16.45 15.13 10.11
CA ILE A 74 15.56 14.71 11.21
C ILE A 74 16.07 13.41 11.82
N GLN A 75 16.18 13.38 13.14
CA GLN A 75 16.47 12.17 13.90
C GLN A 75 15.18 11.62 14.53
N SER A 76 14.88 10.36 14.24
CA SER A 76 13.84 9.60 14.94
C SER A 76 14.48 8.59 15.89
N ARG A 77 13.83 8.34 17.02
CA ARG A 77 14.19 7.27 17.96
C ARG A 77 14.19 5.89 17.30
N PHE A 78 13.42 5.72 16.22
CA PHE A 78 13.33 4.47 15.47
C PHE A 78 14.50 4.29 14.49
N SER A 79 15.34 5.32 14.27
CA SER A 79 16.46 5.29 13.32
C SER A 79 17.75 4.70 13.89
N THR A 80 17.87 4.50 15.21
CA THR A 80 19.14 4.16 15.89
C THR A 80 19.79 2.86 15.41
N HIS A 81 19.01 1.93 14.85
CA HIS A 81 19.49 0.65 14.34
C HIS A 81 19.41 0.52 12.81
N PHE A 82 19.04 1.58 12.11
CA PHE A 82 19.00 1.59 10.64
C PHE A 82 20.22 2.31 10.07
N THR A 83 20.66 1.88 8.88
CA THR A 83 21.78 2.50 8.15
C THR A 83 21.41 3.83 7.49
N THR A 84 20.12 4.17 7.49
CA THR A 84 19.57 5.39 6.91
C THR A 84 18.60 6.06 7.89
N PRO A 85 18.55 7.40 7.95
CA PRO A 85 17.53 8.10 8.72
C PRO A 85 16.12 7.67 8.30
N LEU A 86 15.30 7.27 9.27
CA LEU A 86 13.88 7.03 9.10
C LEU A 86 13.11 8.24 9.61
N VAL A 87 12.44 8.93 8.70
CA VAL A 87 11.61 10.10 9.03
C VAL A 87 10.16 9.66 9.18
N GLU A 88 9.62 9.89 10.37
CA GLU A 88 8.19 9.73 10.65
C GLU A 88 7.42 10.78 9.84
N THR A 89 6.47 10.33 9.02
CA THR A 89 5.65 11.21 8.18
C THR A 89 4.20 11.04 8.58
N GLU A 90 3.58 12.11 9.07
CA GLU A 90 2.14 12.16 9.27
C GLU A 90 1.42 12.22 7.93
N VAL A 91 0.38 11.40 7.77
CA VAL A 91 -0.42 11.30 6.55
C VAL A 91 -1.89 11.44 6.94
N ALA A 92 -2.63 12.30 6.27
CA ALA A 92 -4.05 12.46 6.54
C ALA A 92 -4.84 11.23 6.09
N VAL A 93 -5.96 10.97 6.76
CA VAL A 93 -6.84 9.85 6.45
C VAL A 93 -7.31 9.97 4.98
N ARG A 94 -7.15 8.88 4.22
CA ARG A 94 -7.47 8.78 2.78
C ARG A 94 -6.55 9.58 1.84
N SER A 95 -5.42 10.09 2.32
CA SER A 95 -4.37 10.58 1.43
C SER A 95 -3.68 9.44 0.68
N GLU A 96 -3.22 9.71 -0.54
CA GLU A 96 -2.50 8.75 -1.36
C GLU A 96 -1.07 8.53 -0.84
N ILE A 97 -0.71 7.27 -0.55
CA ILE A 97 0.66 6.90 -0.17
C ILE A 97 1.45 6.25 -1.31
N ALA A 98 0.75 5.62 -2.26
CA ALA A 98 1.33 4.96 -3.41
C ALA A 98 0.27 4.59 -4.45
N SER A 99 0.71 4.40 -5.69
CA SER A 99 -0.10 3.87 -6.79
C SER A 99 0.54 2.62 -7.40
N GLY A 100 -0.28 1.77 -8.02
CA GLY A 100 0.20 0.61 -8.77
C GLY A 100 0.79 1.01 -10.10
N ILE A 101 1.96 0.45 -10.44
CA ILE A 101 2.58 0.62 -11.76
C ILE A 101 1.75 -0.20 -12.76
N CYS A 102 1.07 0.48 -13.67
CA CYS A 102 0.37 -0.17 -14.78
C CYS A 102 1.43 -0.58 -15.80
N GLY A 103 1.55 -1.88 -16.11
CA GLY A 103 2.41 -2.33 -17.19
C GLY A 103 2.02 -1.62 -18.48
N GLU A 104 3.01 -1.19 -19.25
CA GLU A 104 2.80 -0.75 -20.62
C GLU A 104 2.02 -1.85 -21.34
N LYS A 105 0.87 -1.50 -21.92
CA LYS A 105 0.23 -2.39 -22.89
C LYS A 105 1.23 -2.49 -24.04
N GLU A 106 1.80 -3.66 -24.28
CA GLU A 106 2.47 -3.95 -25.55
C GLU A 106 1.49 -3.57 -26.66
N ILE A 107 1.81 -2.49 -27.36
CA ILE A 107 1.10 -2.11 -28.58
C ILE A 107 1.49 -3.19 -29.58
N SER A 108 0.60 -4.17 -29.76
CA SER A 108 0.70 -5.13 -30.85
C SER A 108 0.53 -4.37 -32.15
N THR A 109 1.64 -3.89 -32.71
CA THR A 109 1.69 -3.41 -34.08
C THR A 109 1.48 -4.63 -34.98
N SER A 110 0.22 -4.91 -35.33
CA SER A 110 -0.13 -5.81 -36.41
C SER A 110 0.34 -5.18 -37.73
N GLY A 111 1.62 -5.37 -38.02
CA GLY A 111 2.21 -5.11 -39.32
C GLY A 111 1.64 -6.12 -40.32
N GLU A 112 0.67 -5.63 -41.10
CA GLU A 112 0.53 -5.85 -42.53
C GLU A 112 1.67 -6.66 -43.16
N LYS A 113 1.38 -7.90 -43.57
CA LYS A 113 2.13 -8.60 -44.62
C LYS A 113 1.21 -9.50 -45.45
N THR A 114 1.19 -9.16 -46.74
CA THR A 114 0.75 -9.88 -47.95
C THR A 114 -0.73 -9.83 -48.28
#